data_AF-A0A183SBI3-F1
#
_entry.id   AF-A0A183SBI3-F1
#
_cell.length_a   1.000
_cell.length_b   1.000
_cell.length_c   1.000
_cell.angle_alpha   90.00
_cell.angle_beta   90.00
_cell.angle_gamma   90.00
#
_symmetry.space_group_name_H-M   'P 1'
#
loop_
_entity.id
_entity.type
_entity.pdbx_description
1 polymer ?
#
loop_
_entity_poly.entity_id
_entity_poly.type
_entity_poly.pdbx_seq_one_letter_code
_entity_poly.pdbx_strand_id
1 'polypeptide(L)'
;MTDDAVYLIKELGQPLREALTEVVIRKPRDPIEFIANFLQRVVETREYEKKAEKDFQLEKEIERELAEKRANALRLGTERKMIEAEIMAKV
;
A
#
# COMPACT_ATOMS: atom_id res chain seq x y z
N MET A 1 21.21 11.61 -21.87
CA MET A 1 21.63 10.72 -20.76
C MET A 1 21.49 9.30 -21.25
N THR A 2 22.38 8.40 -20.86
CA THR A 2 22.24 6.97 -21.14
C THR A 2 21.11 6.37 -20.31
N ASP A 3 20.51 5.27 -20.77
CA ASP A 3 19.43 4.58 -20.03
C ASP A 3 19.91 4.14 -18.63
N ASP A 4 21.18 3.74 -18.52
CA ASP A 4 21.82 3.41 -17.24
C ASP A 4 21.83 4.60 -16.27
N ALA A 5 22.14 5.80 -16.75
CA ALA A 5 22.15 7.00 -15.91
C ALA A 5 20.75 7.34 -15.41
N VAL A 6 19.73 7.20 -16.27
CA VAL A 6 18.33 7.42 -15.89
C VAL A 6 17.89 6.40 -14.83
N TYR A 7 18.23 5.13 -15.03
CA TYR A 7 17.93 4.06 -14.08
C TYR A 7 18.58 4.30 -12.72
N LEU A 8 19.89 4.63 -12.69
CA LEU A 8 20.61 4.90 -11.44
C LEU A 8 20.06 6.11 -10.70
N ILE A 9 19.73 7.19 -11.41
CA ILE A 9 19.12 8.38 -10.78
C ILE A 9 17.76 8.04 -10.17
N LYS A 10 16.94 7.25 -10.87
CA LYS A 10 15.61 6.84 -10.40
C LYS A 10 15.70 5.98 -9.14
N GLU A 11 16.53 4.95 -9.16
CA GLU A 11 16.59 3.97 -8.06
C GLU A 11 17.41 4.47 -6.86
N LEU A 12 18.57 5.08 -7.13
CA LEU A 12 19.57 5.43 -6.10
C LEU A 12 19.73 6.93 -5.86
N GLY A 13 19.18 7.79 -6.72
CA GLY A 13 19.42 9.23 -6.64
C GLY A 13 19.00 9.87 -5.32
N GLN A 14 17.79 9.57 -4.83
CA GLN A 14 17.32 10.08 -3.54
C GLN A 14 18.04 9.42 -2.34
N PRO A 15 18.11 8.07 -2.22
CA PRO A 15 18.80 7.42 -1.11
C PRO A 15 20.27 7.83 -0.96
N LEU A 16 21.00 7.99 -2.08
CA LEU A 16 22.39 8.44 -2.04
C LEU A 16 22.53 9.88 -1.57
N ARG A 17 21.62 10.79 -1.97
CA ARG A 17 21.65 12.18 -1.48
C ARG A 17 21.45 12.24 0.02
N GLU A 18 20.51 11.47 0.56
CA GLU A 18 20.25 11.39 1.99
C GLU A 18 21.45 10.81 2.74
N ALA A 19 21.99 9.68 2.26
CA ALA A 19 23.17 9.05 2.86
C ALA A 19 24.37 9.99 2.90
N LEU A 20 24.65 10.69 1.78
CA LEU A 20 25.74 11.67 1.70
C LEU A 20 25.51 12.88 2.62
N THR A 21 24.26 13.32 2.77
CA THR A 21 23.91 14.40 3.72
C THR A 21 24.24 13.97 5.15
N GLU A 22 23.87 12.75 5.53
CA GLU A 22 24.16 12.20 6.85
C GLU A 22 25.66 12.00 7.09
N VAL A 23 26.43 11.61 6.06
CA VAL A 23 27.90 11.53 6.16
C VAL A 23 28.51 12.90 6.47
N VAL A 24 28.05 13.98 5.80
CA VAL A 24 28.56 15.34 6.04
C VAL A 24 28.23 15.81 7.46
N ILE A 25 27.03 15.52 7.95
CA ILE A 25 26.56 15.92 9.27
C ILE A 25 27.30 15.14 10.37
N ARG A 26 27.32 13.80 10.27
CA ARG A 26 27.80 12.91 11.34
C ARG A 26 29.29 12.65 11.31
N LYS A 27 29.92 12.80 10.13
CA LYS A 27 31.34 12.52 9.89
C LYS A 27 31.75 11.15 10.45
N PRO A 28 31.09 10.06 10.01
CA PRO A 28 31.42 8.72 10.49
C PRO A 28 32.89 8.39 10.21
N ARG A 29 33.48 7.58 11.09
CA ARG A 29 34.87 7.13 10.95
C ARG A 29 35.10 6.35 9.65
N ASP A 30 34.09 5.55 9.25
CA ASP A 30 34.04 4.87 7.96
C ASP A 30 32.79 5.33 7.19
N PRO A 31 32.92 6.29 6.25
CA PRO A 31 31.79 6.77 5.48
C PRO A 31 31.29 5.76 4.44
N ILE A 32 32.13 4.84 3.97
CA ILE A 32 31.72 3.83 2.99
C ILE A 32 30.83 2.79 3.67
N GLU A 33 31.27 2.27 4.82
CA GLU A 33 30.47 1.34 5.63
C GLU A 33 29.16 1.99 6.09
N PHE A 34 29.20 3.26 6.50
CA PHE A 34 28.00 4.01 6.88
C PHE A 34 26.99 4.10 5.72
N ILE A 35 27.43 4.47 4.51
CA ILE A 35 26.56 4.57 3.34
C ILE A 35 25.97 3.20 2.99
N ALA A 36 26.77 2.13 3.02
CA ALA A 36 26.29 0.78 2.73
C ALA A 36 25.16 0.38 3.70
N ASN A 37 25.37 0.58 5.00
CA ASN A 37 24.37 0.28 6.03
C ASN A 37 23.13 1.18 5.90
N PHE A 38 23.30 2.45 5.54
CA PHE A 38 22.19 3.37 5.31
C PHE A 38 21.31 2.89 4.14
N LEU A 39 21.92 2.55 3.01
CA LEU A 39 21.20 2.11 1.81
C LEU A 39 20.47 0.78 2.04
N GLN A 40 21.07 -0.16 2.78
CA GLN A 40 20.39 -1.42 3.15
C GLN A 40 19.10 -1.16 3.94
N ARG A 41 19.14 -0.28 4.94
CA ARG A 41 17.95 0.08 5.73
C ARG A 41 16.86 0.76 4.91
N VAL A 42 17.25 1.59 3.92
CA VAL A 42 16.28 2.23 3.01
C VAL A 42 15.56 1.19 2.15
N VAL A 43 16.25 0.15 1.69
CA VAL A 43 15.64 -0.97 0.96
C VAL A 43 14.63 -1.70 1.84
N GLU A 44 15.02 -2.08 3.05
CA GLU A 44 14.13 -2.76 4.01
C GLU A 44 12.87 -1.92 4.33
N THR A 45 13.06 -0.62 4.54
CA THR A 45 11.95 0.30 4.83
C THR A 45 11.00 0.42 3.65
N ARG A 46 11.52 0.57 2.43
CA ARG A 46 10.70 0.62 1.20
C ARG A 46 9.95 -0.68 0.95
N GLU A 47 10.54 -1.84 1.23
CA GLU A 47 9.85 -3.12 1.11
C GLU A 47 8.72 -3.26 2.13
N TYR A 48 8.97 -2.81 3.36
CA TYR A 48 7.94 -2.77 4.40
C TYR A 48 6.78 -1.83 4.03
N GLU A 49 7.07 -0.61 3.59
CA GLU A 49 6.06 0.36 3.15
C GLU A 49 5.24 -0.15 1.97
N LYS A 50 5.89 -0.76 0.96
CA LYS A 50 5.19 -1.38 -0.17
C LYS A 50 4.28 -2.53 0.26
N LYS A 51 4.70 -3.31 1.26
CA LYS A 51 3.87 -4.39 1.80
C LYS A 51 2.68 -3.83 2.57
N ALA A 52 2.90 -2.85 3.45
CA ALA A 52 1.86 -2.18 4.21
C ALA A 52 0.80 -1.54 3.29
N GLU A 53 1.23 -0.88 2.21
CA GLU A 53 0.31 -0.32 1.22
C GLU A 53 -0.54 -1.41 0.52
N LYS A 54 0.09 -2.53 0.13
CA LYS A 54 -0.66 -3.66 -0.46
C LYS A 54 -1.68 -4.24 0.52
N ASP A 55 -1.29 -4.42 1.77
CA ASP A 55 -2.16 -4.96 2.82
C ASP A 55 -3.35 -4.01 3.07
N PHE A 56 -3.10 -2.70 3.11
CA PHE A 56 -4.13 -1.67 3.25
C PHE A 56 -5.12 -1.66 2.07
N GLN A 57 -4.65 -1.75 0.83
CA GLN A 57 -5.53 -1.82 -0.34
C GLN A 57 -6.37 -3.11 -0.35
N LEU A 58 -5.78 -4.24 0.08
CA LEU A 58 -6.52 -5.50 0.19
C LEU A 58 -7.62 -5.42 1.25
N GLU A 59 -7.35 -4.84 2.41
CA GLU A 59 -8.34 -4.66 3.47
C GLU A 59 -9.52 -3.80 3.01
N LYS A 60 -9.24 -2.71 2.29
CA LYS A 60 -10.26 -1.84 1.70
C LYS A 60 -11.15 -2.57 0.68
N GLU A 61 -10.57 -3.45 -0.13
CA GLU A 61 -11.35 -4.26 -1.10
C GLU A 61 -12.24 -5.28 -0.38
N ILE A 62 -11.73 -5.95 0.66
CA ILE A 62 -12.51 -6.88 1.49
C ILE A 62 -13.70 -6.16 2.14
N GLU A 63 -13.47 -4.97 2.70
CA GLU A 63 -14.53 -4.18 3.32
C GLU A 63 -15.62 -3.79 2.30
N ARG A 64 -15.20 -3.37 1.10
CA ARG A 64 -16.11 -3.05 0.00
C ARG A 64 -16.95 -4.26 -0.42
N GLU A 65 -16.32 -5.42 -0.62
CA GLU A 65 -17.02 -6.64 -1.00
C GLU A 65 -18.04 -7.07 0.08
N LEU A 66 -17.67 -6.92 1.36
CA LEU A 66 -18.55 -7.22 2.48
C LEU A 66 -19.75 -6.26 2.55
N ALA A 67 -19.52 -4.96 2.31
CA ALA A 67 -20.57 -3.96 2.24
C ALA A 67 -21.55 -4.24 1.09
N GLU A 68 -21.03 -4.59 -0.09
CA GLU A 68 -21.84 -4.97 -1.26
C GLU A 68 -22.67 -6.23 -0.99
N LYS A 69 -22.10 -7.26 -0.36
CA LYS A 69 -22.84 -8.47 0.06
C LYS A 69 -23.95 -8.14 1.06
N ARG A 70 -23.70 -7.28 2.04
CA ARG A 70 -24.71 -6.85 3.01
C ARG A 70 -25.84 -6.07 2.35
N ALA A 71 -25.51 -5.15 1.45
CA ALA A 71 -26.50 -4.37 0.70
C ALA A 71 -27.38 -5.29 -0.17
N ASN A 72 -26.79 -6.25 -0.88
CA ASN A 72 -27.53 -7.24 -1.67
C ASN A 72 -28.43 -8.12 -0.82
N ALA A 73 -27.94 -8.62 0.33
CA ALA A 73 -28.74 -9.43 1.24
C ALA A 73 -29.96 -8.66 1.78
N LEU A 74 -29.78 -7.37 2.12
CA LEU A 74 -30.88 -6.52 2.54
C LEU A 74 -31.91 -6.33 1.43
N ARG A 75 -31.47 -6.05 0.20
CA ARG A 75 -32.34 -5.90 -0.97
C ARG A 75 -33.19 -7.15 -1.23
N LEU A 76 -32.56 -8.32 -1.27
CA LEU A 76 -33.26 -9.60 -1.47
C LEU A 76 -34.24 -9.89 -0.34
N GLY A 77 -33.88 -9.55 0.91
CA GLY A 77 -34.77 -9.68 2.06
C GLY A 77 -36.00 -8.77 1.96
N THR A 78 -35.83 -7.53 1.50
CA THR A 78 -36.95 -6.60 1.27
C THR A 78 -37.85 -7.05 0.13
N GLU A 79 -37.29 -7.52 -0.98
CA GLU A 79 -38.05 -8.05 -2.12
C GLU A 79 -38.89 -9.27 -1.71
N ARG A 80 -38.32 -10.21 -0.95
CA ARG A 80 -39.06 -11.38 -0.42
C ARG A 80 -40.25 -10.96 0.43
N LYS A 81 -40.06 -10.02 1.36
CA LYS A 81 -41.14 -9.54 2.24
C LYS A 81 -42.27 -8.87 1.46
N MET A 82 -41.96 -8.12 0.40
CA MET A 82 -42.99 -7.52 -0.46
C MET A 82 -43.79 -8.57 -1.20
N ILE A 83 -43.13 -9.59 -1.77
CA ILE A 83 -43.80 -10.70 -2.47
C ILE A 83 -44.71 -11.47 -1.50
N GLU A 84 -44.23 -11.79 -0.29
CA GLU A 84 -45.03 -12.47 0.73
C GLU A 84 -46.26 -11.64 1.15
N ALA A 85 -46.09 -10.33 1.34
CA ALA A 85 -47.20 -9.43 1.66
C ALA A 85 -48.23 -9.34 0.52
N GLU A 86 -47.78 -9.30 -0.74
CA GLU A 86 -48.66 -9.26 -1.90
C GLU A 86 -49.45 -10.57 -2.08
N ILE A 87 -48.83 -11.72 -1.80
CA ILE A 87 -49.51 -13.02 -1.77
C ILE A 87 -50.56 -13.05 -0.67
N MET A 88 -50.21 -12.63 0.56
CA MET A 88 -51.14 -12.62 1.70
C MET A 88 -52.33 -11.67 1.51
N ALA A 89 -52.17 -10.58 0.75
CA ALA A 89 -53.25 -9.65 0.44
C ALA A 89 -54.22 -10.15 -0.65
N LYS A 90 -53.85 -11.20 -1.40
CA LYS A 90 -54.68 -11.81 -2.46
C LYS A 90 -55.46 -13.06 -2.00
N VAL A 91 -55.27 -13.50 -0.75
CA VAL A 91 -55.98 -14.61 -0.10
C VAL A 91 -57.11 -14.06 0.77
#